data_AF-A0A7V4XAV7-F1
#
_entry.id   AF-A0A7V4XAV7-F1
#
_cell.length_a   1.000
_cell.length_b   1.000
_cell.length_c   1.000
_cell.angle_alpha   90.00
_cell.angle_beta   90.00
_cell.angle_gamma   90.00
#
_symmetry.space_group_name_H-M   'P 1'
#
loop_
_entity.id
_entity.type
_entity.pdbx_description
1 polymer ?
#
loop_
_entity_poly.entity_id
_entity_poly.type
_entity_poly.pdbx_seq_one_letter_code
_entity_poly.pdbx_strand_id
1 'polypeptide(L)'
;MWWNPADGASDPWTDMATVKNINKDLYGDGLLLYPGKKVGLDGPVSTIRLELLREGLEDYEYLVLLEKKLGRPAVEKFVSTLVTSPTEWSHDTATWAKVRENIGEELGK
;
A
#
# COMPACT_ATOMS: atom_id res chain seq x y z
N MET A 1 -9.52 21.29 4.36
CA MET A 1 -8.04 21.23 4.32
C MET A 1 -7.59 22.04 3.11
N TRP A 2 -6.66 22.98 3.26
CA TRP A 2 -6.12 23.80 2.17
C TRP A 2 -4.60 23.62 2.16
N TRP A 3 -4.00 23.55 0.97
CA TRP A 3 -2.57 23.32 0.81
C TRP A 3 -1.81 24.65 0.95
N ASN A 4 -0.86 24.71 1.89
CA ASN A 4 0.05 25.85 2.08
C ASN A 4 1.49 25.39 1.77
N PRO A 5 2.15 25.92 0.73
CA PRO A 5 3.53 25.54 0.39
C PRO A 5 4.57 25.90 1.47
N ALA A 6 4.24 26.78 2.42
CA ALA A 6 5.11 27.08 3.56
C ALA A 6 5.08 25.99 4.65
N ASP A 7 4.04 25.15 4.67
CA ASP A 7 3.89 24.04 5.59
C ASP A 7 4.40 22.76 4.90
N GLY A 8 5.68 22.44 5.13
CA GLY A 8 6.32 21.26 4.56
C GLY A 8 7.60 20.87 5.29
N ALA A 9 7.97 19.60 5.16
CA ALA A 9 9.29 19.13 5.56
C ALA A 9 10.35 19.80 4.66
N SER A 10 11.25 20.60 5.23
CA SER A 10 12.34 21.26 4.49
C SER A 10 13.29 20.23 3.86
N ASP A 11 13.49 19.11 4.53
CA ASP A 11 14.30 17.99 4.05
C ASP A 11 13.74 16.66 4.61
N PRO A 12 12.99 15.89 3.82
CA PRO A 12 12.32 14.67 4.30
C PRO A 12 13.29 13.56 4.69
N TRP A 13 14.57 13.66 4.32
CA TRP A 13 15.62 12.74 4.76
C TRP A 13 16.04 12.96 6.22
N THR A 14 15.79 14.15 6.77
CA THR A 14 16.12 14.48 8.17
C THR A 14 14.87 14.61 9.03
N ASP A 15 13.78 15.13 8.47
CA ASP A 15 12.50 15.29 9.18
C ASP A 15 11.32 15.11 8.22
N MET A 16 10.48 14.11 8.48
CA MET A 16 9.33 13.76 7.66
C MET A 16 8.02 14.46 8.06
N ALA A 17 7.99 15.27 9.12
CA ALA A 17 6.76 15.89 9.58
C ALA A 17 6.34 17.02 8.63
N THR A 18 5.20 16.84 7.96
CA THR A 18 4.67 17.77 6.94
C THR A 18 3.67 18.79 7.50
N VAL A 19 3.03 18.49 8.64
CA VAL A 19 1.99 19.31 9.28
C VAL A 19 2.30 19.59 10.75
N LYS A 20 3.49 20.15 11.00
CA LYS A 20 4.00 20.41 12.36
C LYS A 20 3.12 21.32 13.22
N ASN A 21 2.33 22.17 12.58
CA ASN A 21 1.35 23.06 13.21
C ASN A 21 0.13 22.30 13.79
N ILE A 22 -0.20 21.12 13.24
CA ILE A 22 -1.27 20.25 13.74
C ILE A 22 -0.69 19.25 14.73
N ASN A 23 0.35 18.53 14.32
CA ASN A 23 1.05 17.58 15.17
C ASN A 23 2.52 17.46 14.70
N LYS A 24 3.43 17.92 15.55
CA LYS A 24 4.89 17.84 15.32
C LYS A 24 5.43 16.41 15.25
N ASP A 25 4.70 15.45 15.83
CA ASP A 25 5.09 14.04 15.89
C ASP A 25 4.32 13.17 14.87
N LEU A 26 3.62 13.81 13.91
CA LEU A 26 2.97 13.12 12.79
C LEU A 26 3.91 13.05 11.59
N TYR A 27 4.52 11.88 11.39
CA TYR A 27 5.50 11.63 10.34
C TYR A 27 4.88 10.91 9.14
N GLY A 28 5.27 11.34 7.94
CA GLY A 28 4.95 10.62 6.71
C GLY A 28 3.52 10.80 6.21
N ASP A 29 2.72 11.70 6.79
CA ASP A 29 1.38 12.01 6.30
C ASP A 29 1.46 12.59 4.87
N GLY A 30 0.93 11.82 3.91
CA GLY A 30 0.89 12.18 2.49
C GLY A 30 2.21 12.11 1.71
N LEU A 31 3.37 11.92 2.36
CA LEU A 31 4.66 11.84 1.66
C LEU A 31 5.02 10.39 1.32
N LEU A 32 4.80 10.00 0.07
CA LEU A 32 5.08 8.65 -0.45
C LEU A 32 6.36 8.56 -1.31
N LEU A 33 7.01 9.70 -1.56
CA LEU A 33 8.20 9.83 -2.40
C LEU A 33 9.27 10.67 -1.71
N TYR A 34 10.55 10.37 -1.98
CA TYR A 34 11.71 11.12 -1.47
C TYR A 34 12.53 11.74 -2.60
N PRO A 35 13.21 12.89 -2.38
CA PRO A 35 14.12 13.46 -3.37
C PRO A 35 15.37 12.59 -3.56
N GLY A 36 15.64 12.10 -4.77
CA GLY A 36 16.71 11.13 -5.04
C GLY A 36 18.14 11.66 -5.05
N LYS A 37 18.33 12.98 -5.06
CA LYS A 37 19.67 13.60 -5.15
C LYS A 37 20.62 13.12 -4.04
N LYS A 38 20.13 12.87 -2.82
CA LYS A 38 20.95 12.39 -1.70
C LYS A 38 21.39 10.93 -1.81
N VAL A 39 20.76 10.17 -2.69
CA VAL A 39 21.07 8.77 -2.95
C VAL A 39 21.56 8.53 -4.39
N GLY A 40 21.98 9.60 -5.08
CA GLY A 40 22.58 9.51 -6.41
C GLY A 40 21.59 9.29 -7.57
N LEU A 41 20.30 9.55 -7.36
CA LEU A 41 19.25 9.39 -8.37
C LEU A 41 18.75 10.75 -8.88
N ASP A 42 18.55 10.86 -10.19
CA ASP A 42 17.96 12.03 -10.84
C ASP A 42 16.43 11.86 -10.94
N GLY A 43 15.73 12.20 -9.84
CA GLY A 43 14.28 12.05 -9.73
C GLY A 43 13.82 11.67 -8.32
N PRO A 44 12.52 11.41 -8.14
CA PRO A 44 11.99 10.90 -6.88
C PRO A 44 12.36 9.43 -6.65
N VAL A 45 12.40 9.04 -5.38
CA VAL A 45 12.64 7.67 -4.91
C VAL A 45 11.38 7.18 -4.23
N SER A 46 11.00 5.94 -4.53
CA SER A 46 9.85 5.29 -3.91
C SER A 46 10.06 5.07 -2.40
N THR A 47 8.97 4.77 -1.71
CA THR A 47 8.97 4.38 -0.29
C THR A 47 8.36 2.99 -0.14
N ILE A 48 8.67 2.32 0.98
CA ILE A 48 8.03 1.06 1.33
C ILE A 48 6.50 1.19 1.33
N ARG A 49 5.97 2.34 1.81
CA ARG A 49 4.51 2.59 1.84
C ARG A 49 3.91 2.71 0.44
N LEU A 50 4.63 3.33 -0.50
CA LEU A 50 4.20 3.41 -1.90
C LEU A 50 4.24 2.03 -2.58
N GLU A 51 5.29 1.25 -2.34
CA GLU A 51 5.39 -0.10 -2.90
C GLU A 51 4.29 -1.02 -2.35
N LEU A 52 4.01 -0.97 -1.04
CA LEU A 52 2.92 -1.73 -0.45
C LEU A 52 1.54 -1.30 -0.98
N LEU A 53 1.35 0.00 -1.25
CA LEU A 53 0.13 0.48 -1.90
C LEU A 53 0.00 -0.07 -3.32
N ARG A 54 1.09 -0.06 -4.11
CA ARG A 54 1.12 -0.64 -5.45
C ARG A 54 0.79 -2.14 -5.41
N GLU A 55 1.42 -2.90 -4.52
CA GLU A 55 1.14 -4.33 -4.33
C GLU A 55 -0.34 -4.57 -3.95
N GLY A 56 -0.90 -3.74 -3.06
CA GLY A 56 -2.32 -3.83 -2.71
C GLY A 56 -3.28 -3.53 -3.87
N LEU A 57 -2.90 -2.62 -4.78
CA LEU A 57 -3.67 -2.36 -6.00
C LEU A 57 -3.63 -3.54 -6.97
N GLU A 58 -2.46 -4.18 -7.12
CA GLU A 58 -2.30 -5.39 -7.94
C GLU A 58 -3.15 -6.56 -7.40
N ASP A 59 -3.15 -6.77 -6.09
CA ASP A 59 -4.02 -7.76 -5.43
C ASP A 59 -5.51 -7.46 -5.70
N TYR A 60 -5.93 -6.19 -5.63
CA TYR A 60 -7.31 -5.79 -5.93
C TYR A 60 -7.69 -6.10 -7.38
N GLU A 61 -6.81 -5.80 -8.35
CA GLU A 61 -7.04 -6.14 -9.76
C GLU A 61 -7.22 -7.65 -9.97
N TYR A 62 -6.44 -8.47 -9.27
CA TYR A 62 -6.59 -9.92 -9.31
C TYR A 62 -7.94 -10.38 -8.77
N LEU A 63 -8.42 -9.78 -7.67
CA LEU A 63 -9.75 -10.08 -7.14
C LEU A 63 -10.86 -9.68 -8.12
N VAL A 64 -10.73 -8.53 -8.80
CA VAL A 64 -11.68 -8.10 -9.83
C VAL A 64 -11.72 -9.08 -11.01
N LEU A 65 -10.56 -9.56 -11.47
CA LEU A 65 -10.49 -10.56 -12.54
C LEU A 65 -11.07 -11.91 -12.09
N LEU A 66 -10.79 -12.32 -10.85
CA LEU A 66 -11.29 -13.57 -10.30
C LEU A 66 -12.81 -13.53 -10.10
N GLU A 67 -13.35 -12.39 -9.67
CA GLU A 67 -14.81 -12.18 -9.53
C GLU A 67 -15.51 -12.28 -10.89
N LYS A 68 -14.93 -11.70 -11.94
CA LYS A 68 -15.45 -11.84 -13.31
C LYS A 68 -15.47 -13.29 -13.79
N LYS A 69 -14.50 -14.10 -13.35
CA LYS A 69 -14.34 -15.49 -13.77
C LYS A 69 -15.21 -16.48 -12.98
N LEU A 70 -15.24 -16.35 -11.66
CA LEU A 70 -15.80 -17.34 -10.74
C LEU A 70 -17.03 -16.83 -9.96
N GLY A 71 -17.31 -15.53 -10.02
CA GLY A 71 -18.34 -14.88 -9.23
C GLY A 71 -17.90 -14.56 -7.80
N ARG A 72 -18.60 -13.59 -7.20
CA ARG A 72 -18.29 -13.05 -5.87
C ARG A 72 -18.21 -14.10 -4.74
N PRO A 73 -19.13 -15.09 -4.64
CA PRO A 73 -19.08 -16.06 -3.54
C PRO A 73 -17.83 -16.93 -3.55
N ALA A 74 -17.20 -17.14 -4.72
CA ALA A 74 -15.94 -17.85 -4.82
C ALA A 74 -14.77 -16.98 -4.32
N VAL A 75 -14.74 -15.70 -4.71
CA VAL A 75 -13.72 -14.73 -4.29
C VAL A 75 -13.74 -14.52 -2.77
N GLU A 76 -14.93 -14.43 -2.17
CA GLU A 76 -15.09 -14.24 -0.72
C GLU A 76 -14.46 -15.37 0.10
N LYS A 77 -14.36 -16.60 -0.43
CA LYS A 77 -13.65 -17.71 0.23
C LYS A 77 -12.14 -17.47 0.31
N PHE A 78 -11.55 -16.86 -0.71
CA PHE A 78 -10.13 -16.47 -0.67
C PHE A 78 -9.90 -15.33 0.32
N VAL A 79 -10.73 -14.28 0.24
CA VAL A 79 -10.58 -13.08 1.09
C VAL A 79 -10.80 -13.40 2.57
N SER A 80 -11.82 -14.18 2.91
CA SER A 80 -12.12 -14.56 4.30
C SER A 80 -11.05 -15.41 4.98
N THR A 81 -10.10 -15.98 4.21
CA THR A 81 -8.93 -16.67 4.77
C THR A 81 -7.90 -15.68 5.33
N LEU A 82 -7.90 -14.44 4.84
CA LEU A 82 -6.91 -13.42 5.17
C LEU A 82 -7.48 -12.30 6.05
N VAL A 83 -8.71 -11.88 5.80
CA VAL A 83 -9.33 -10.73 6.46
C VAL A 83 -10.70 -11.14 7.00
N THR A 84 -10.86 -11.08 8.33
CA THR A 84 -12.11 -11.43 9.02
C THR A 84 -12.93 -10.20 9.36
N SER A 85 -12.28 -9.04 9.57
CA SER A 85 -12.94 -7.76 9.82
C SER A 85 -12.04 -6.58 9.42
N PRO A 86 -12.56 -5.34 9.39
CA PRO A 86 -11.74 -4.15 9.09
C PRO A 86 -10.55 -3.94 10.03
N THR A 87 -10.56 -4.57 11.21
CA THR A 87 -9.51 -4.45 12.23
C THR A 87 -8.80 -5.77 12.53
N GLU A 88 -9.15 -6.86 11.83
CA GLU A 88 -8.59 -8.18 12.06
C GLU A 88 -8.26 -8.87 10.74
N TRP A 89 -6.98 -9.21 10.59
CA TRP A 89 -6.42 -9.87 9.43
C TRP A 89 -5.23 -10.76 9.83
N SER A 90 -4.85 -11.67 8.95
CA SER A 90 -3.71 -12.57 9.16
C SER A 90 -2.39 -11.80 9.14
N HIS A 91 -1.56 -12.01 10.17
CA HIS A 91 -0.18 -11.52 10.21
C HIS A 91 0.82 -12.55 9.63
N ASP A 92 0.36 -13.73 9.21
CA ASP A 92 1.22 -14.74 8.62
C ASP A 92 1.47 -14.50 7.14
N THR A 93 2.67 -14.02 6.82
CA THR A 93 3.11 -13.75 5.44
C THR A 93 3.06 -14.97 4.52
N ALA A 94 3.22 -16.20 5.05
CA ALA A 94 3.17 -17.41 4.24
C ALA A 94 1.74 -17.68 3.73
N THR A 95 0.74 -17.46 4.59
CA THR A 95 -0.68 -17.56 4.21
C THR A 95 -1.04 -16.55 3.10
N TRP A 96 -0.56 -15.30 3.18
CA TRP A 96 -0.76 -14.30 2.12
C TRP A 96 -0.20 -14.76 0.78
N ALA A 97 1.05 -15.23 0.78
CA ALA A 97 1.70 -15.74 -0.45
C ALA A 97 0.93 -16.92 -1.04
N LYS A 98 0.46 -17.85 -0.20
CA LYS A 98 -0.29 -19.02 -0.65
C LYS A 98 -1.64 -18.65 -1.27
N VAL A 99 -2.37 -17.70 -0.68
CA VAL A 99 -3.64 -17.23 -1.24
C VAL A 99 -3.42 -16.55 -2.60
N ARG A 100 -2.39 -15.71 -2.73
CA ARG A 100 -2.03 -15.08 -4.02
C ARG A 100 -1.69 -16.11 -5.09
N GLU A 101 -0.91 -17.14 -4.75
CA GLU A 101 -0.60 -18.25 -5.66
C GLU A 101 -1.87 -18.95 -6.13
N ASN A 102 -2.77 -19.32 -5.20
CA ASN A 102 -4.02 -19.98 -5.55
C ASN A 102 -4.92 -19.11 -6.44
N ILE A 103 -4.97 -17.79 -6.20
CA ILE A 103 -5.69 -16.86 -7.09
C ILE A 103 -5.07 -16.86 -8.49
N GLY A 104 -3.74 -16.83 -8.59
CA GLY A 104 -3.02 -16.90 -9.86
C GLY A 104 -3.29 -18.20 -10.63
N GLU A 105 -3.29 -19.34 -9.93
CA GLU A 105 -3.65 -20.65 -10.50
C GLU A 105 -5.08 -20.65 -11.03
N GLU A 106 -6.05 -20.13 -10.27
CA GLU A 106 -7.44 -20.04 -10.71
C GLU A 106 -7.59 -19.12 -11.93
N LEU A 107 -6.85 -18.03 -12.02
CA LEU A 107 -6.86 -17.13 -13.17
C LEU A 107 -6.25 -17.78 -14.42
N GLY A 108 -5.23 -18.64 -14.26
CA GLY A 108 -4.54 -19.32 -15.36
C GLY A 108 -5.25 -20.52 -15.98
N LYS A 109 -6.29 -21.07 -15.33
CA LYS A 109 -7.11 -22.19 -15.86
C LYS A 109 -7.99 -21.81 -17.05
#